data_AF-A0A7V9HUW9-F1
#
_entry.id   AF-A0A7V9HUW9-F1
#
_cell.length_a   1.000
_cell.length_b   1.000
_cell.length_c   1.000
_cell.angle_alpha   90.00
_cell.angle_beta   90.00
_cell.angle_gamma   90.00
#
_symmetry.space_group_name_H-M   'P 1'
#
loop_
_entity.id
_entity.type
_entity.pdbx_description
1 polymer ?
#
loop_
_entity_poly.entity_id
_entity_poly.type
_entity_poly.pdbx_seq_one_letter_code
_entity_poly.pdbx_strand_id
1 'polypeptide(L)'
;SGEAQIAAGTTWLWSREEFAGSVDVLLVDEAGQMSLANVLAISPAAESVVLLGDPQQLDQPQKGVHPPGVEVSALAHLLNGRATIEPEQGLFLGESWRLHPDICNFTSEVFYEGRLTPRPENAQQRLNAGPLDGTGLRFVPIEHSYNKSDAPEEVEAIVRLIEWLLGSGATWTNKKGVTAPLELKHILIVAPYNAQVALLAQRLPNARVGTVDKFQGQQAPIVFYSMTTSTPEDAPRGMEFLYSANRLNVATSRAQCVTVLVANPALFDVQCKTPRQIELANAFCRYLEMVRIV
;
A
#
# COMPACT_ATOMS: atom_id res chain seq x y z
N SER A 1 11.83 -27.70 28.97
CA SER A 1 11.95 -28.91 28.12
C SER A 1 12.07 -28.44 26.68
N GLY A 2 13.26 -28.56 26.09
CA GLY A 2 13.69 -27.79 24.93
C GLY A 2 13.88 -28.61 23.66
N GLU A 3 12.81 -29.00 22.99
CA GLU A 3 12.91 -29.50 21.61
C GLU A 3 12.73 -28.39 20.56
N ALA A 4 12.05 -27.29 20.91
CA ALA A 4 11.87 -26.14 20.05
C ALA A 4 12.26 -24.85 20.77
N GLN A 5 13.08 -24.02 20.13
CA GLN A 5 13.47 -22.68 20.61
C GLN A 5 12.57 -21.57 20.02
N ILE A 6 11.77 -21.91 19.01
CA ILE A 6 10.83 -21.01 18.35
C ILE A 6 9.53 -21.78 18.13
N ALA A 7 8.42 -21.19 18.53
CA ALA A 7 7.08 -21.67 18.23
C ALA A 7 6.31 -20.58 17.49
N ALA A 8 5.50 -20.97 16.51
CA ALA A 8 4.65 -20.07 15.75
C ALA A 8 3.19 -20.51 15.93
N GLY A 9 2.30 -19.53 16.14
CA GLY A 9 0.90 -19.78 16.38
C GLY A 9 0.09 -18.51 16.17
N THR A 10 -1.20 -18.68 15.90
CA THR A 10 -2.12 -17.55 15.82
C THR A 10 -2.45 -17.05 17.22
N THR A 11 -3.17 -15.93 17.29
CA THR A 11 -3.65 -15.36 18.54
C THR A 11 -4.43 -16.36 19.40
N TRP A 12 -5.18 -17.26 18.77
CA TRP A 12 -5.95 -18.31 19.42
C TRP A 12 -5.11 -19.32 20.19
N LEU A 13 -3.88 -19.58 19.75
CA LEU A 13 -2.97 -20.48 20.47
C LEU A 13 -2.49 -19.78 21.75
N TRP A 14 -1.96 -18.57 21.56
CA TRP A 14 -1.28 -17.81 22.60
C TRP A 14 -2.22 -17.20 23.64
N SER A 15 -3.52 -17.12 23.36
CA SER A 15 -4.53 -16.68 24.33
C SER A 15 -5.01 -17.80 25.28
N ARG A 16 -4.53 -19.04 25.12
CA ARG A 16 -4.92 -20.16 26.00
C ARG A 16 -4.14 -20.12 27.30
N GLU A 17 -4.82 -20.40 28.40
CA GLU A 17 -4.23 -20.38 29.75
C GLU A 17 -3.01 -21.31 29.90
N GLU A 18 -3.00 -22.45 29.21
CA GLU A 18 -1.87 -23.40 29.20
C GLU A 18 -0.56 -22.83 28.62
N PHE A 19 -0.64 -21.75 27.84
CA PHE A 19 0.52 -21.06 27.26
C PHE A 19 0.92 -19.80 28.03
N ALA A 20 0.26 -19.48 29.16
CA ALA A 20 0.65 -18.36 30.00
C ALA A 20 2.07 -18.57 30.56
N GLY A 21 2.95 -17.59 30.38
CA GLY A 21 4.37 -17.67 30.77
C GLY A 21 5.15 -18.81 30.09
N SER A 22 4.68 -19.29 28.92
CA SER A 22 5.32 -20.42 28.23
C SER A 22 6.53 -20.03 27.39
N VAL A 23 6.70 -18.73 27.08
CA VAL A 23 7.83 -18.19 26.32
C VAL A 23 8.38 -16.94 26.99
N ASP A 24 9.68 -16.68 26.83
CA ASP A 24 10.30 -15.47 27.39
C ASP A 24 9.87 -14.20 26.62
N VAL A 25 9.77 -14.32 25.30
CA VAL A 25 9.46 -13.22 24.37
C VAL A 25 8.40 -13.65 23.37
N LEU A 26 7.36 -12.83 23.20
CA LEU A 26 6.33 -12.99 22.17
C LEU A 26 6.52 -11.95 21.07
N LEU A 27 6.82 -12.42 19.85
CA LEU A 27 6.90 -11.60 18.65
C LEU A 27 5.53 -11.55 17.96
N VAL A 28 4.97 -10.36 17.82
CA VAL A 28 3.71 -10.13 17.10
C VAL A 28 4.03 -9.43 15.78
N ASP A 29 4.00 -10.19 14.69
CA ASP A 29 4.15 -9.65 13.35
C ASP A 29 2.83 -9.05 12.84
N GLU A 30 2.93 -8.08 11.93
CA GLU A 30 1.80 -7.31 11.40
C GLU A 30 0.91 -6.68 12.51
N ALA A 31 1.53 -6.28 13.63
CA ALA A 31 0.87 -5.63 14.77
C ALA A 31 0.22 -4.28 14.42
N GLY A 32 0.57 -3.69 13.27
CA GLY A 32 -0.11 -2.53 12.69
C GLY A 32 -1.55 -2.84 12.24
N GLN A 33 -1.87 -4.11 12.04
CA GLN A 33 -3.21 -4.58 11.66
C GLN A 33 -3.94 -5.27 12.81
N MET A 34 -3.24 -5.62 13.88
CA MET A 34 -3.80 -6.39 14.99
C MET A 34 -4.37 -5.47 16.05
N SER A 35 -5.65 -5.68 16.42
CA SER A 35 -6.32 -4.86 17.44
C SER A 35 -5.60 -4.94 18.80
N LEU A 36 -5.65 -3.84 19.55
CA LEU A 36 -5.09 -3.78 20.89
C LEU A 36 -5.65 -4.88 21.80
N ALA A 37 -6.95 -5.17 21.71
CA ALA A 37 -7.59 -6.24 22.47
C ALA A 37 -6.95 -7.61 22.23
N ASN A 38 -6.63 -7.95 20.97
CA ASN A 38 -6.02 -9.24 20.67
C ASN A 38 -4.58 -9.31 21.19
N VAL A 39 -3.83 -8.21 21.16
CA VAL A 39 -2.47 -8.17 21.72
C VAL A 39 -2.51 -8.35 23.23
N LEU A 40 -3.44 -7.68 23.92
CA LEU A 40 -3.64 -7.86 25.35
C LEU A 40 -4.01 -9.31 25.71
N ALA A 41 -4.84 -9.96 24.89
CA ALA A 41 -5.26 -11.35 25.13
C ALA A 41 -4.12 -12.37 25.02
N ILE A 42 -3.10 -12.11 24.18
CA ILE A 42 -1.93 -13.00 24.03
C ILE A 42 -0.76 -12.61 24.92
N SER A 43 -0.75 -11.38 25.46
CA SER A 43 0.34 -10.87 26.30
C SER A 43 0.68 -11.75 27.52
N PRO A 44 -0.25 -12.48 28.17
CA PRO A 44 0.10 -13.36 29.29
C PRO A 44 1.02 -14.53 28.89
N ALA A 45 1.17 -14.83 27.60
CA ALA A 45 2.06 -15.88 27.14
C ALA A 45 3.55 -15.60 27.38
N ALA A 46 3.92 -14.32 27.56
CA ALA A 46 5.32 -13.91 27.70
C ALA A 46 5.53 -12.78 28.72
N GLU A 47 6.75 -12.68 29.24
CA GLU A 47 7.17 -11.53 30.05
C GLU A 47 7.46 -10.29 29.21
N SER A 48 7.86 -10.49 27.94
CA SER A 48 8.17 -9.42 26.99
C SER A 48 7.41 -9.60 25.68
N VAL A 49 6.82 -8.52 25.16
CA VAL A 49 6.11 -8.52 23.87
C VAL A 49 6.81 -7.55 22.93
N VAL A 50 7.13 -8.02 21.73
CA VAL A 50 7.73 -7.21 20.66
C VAL A 50 6.73 -7.11 19.52
N LEU A 51 6.29 -5.88 19.23
CA LEU A 51 5.33 -5.59 18.16
C LEU A 51 6.09 -5.15 16.91
N LEU A 52 5.85 -5.84 15.80
CA LEU A 52 6.40 -5.51 14.49
C LEU A 52 5.26 -5.24 13.52
N GLY A 53 5.36 -4.19 12.71
CA GLY A 53 4.35 -3.87 11.72
C GLY A 53 4.37 -2.42 11.33
N ASP A 54 3.43 -2.04 10.48
CA ASP A 54 3.32 -0.69 9.94
C ASP A 54 1.87 -0.19 10.02
N PRO A 55 1.54 0.68 10.98
CA PRO A 55 0.19 1.24 11.12
C PRO A 55 -0.16 2.26 10.01
N GLN A 56 0.80 2.66 9.17
CA GLN A 56 0.54 3.50 7.98
C GLN A 56 0.14 2.67 6.76
N GLN A 57 0.18 1.33 6.85
CA GLN A 57 -0.37 0.42 5.84
C GLN A 57 -1.83 0.07 6.18
N LEU A 58 -2.41 -0.95 5.53
CA LEU A 58 -3.83 -1.29 5.71
C LEU A 58 -4.15 -1.69 7.15
N ASP A 59 -5.22 -1.13 7.68
CA ASP A 59 -5.89 -1.66 8.87
C ASP A 59 -6.69 -2.93 8.52
N GLN A 60 -6.77 -3.88 9.45
CA GLN A 60 -7.69 -5.00 9.29
C GLN A 60 -9.15 -4.53 9.45
N PRO A 61 -10.05 -4.91 8.52
CA PRO A 61 -11.48 -4.64 8.69
C PRO A 61 -12.01 -5.43 9.88
N GLN A 62 -12.37 -4.73 10.95
CA GLN A 62 -12.95 -5.36 12.14
C GLN A 62 -14.41 -5.75 11.90
N LYS A 63 -14.72 -7.02 12.17
CA LYS A 63 -16.11 -7.50 12.27
C LYS A 63 -16.50 -7.57 13.74
N GLY A 64 -16.77 -6.42 14.35
CA GLY A 64 -17.14 -6.31 15.76
C GLY A 64 -17.28 -4.86 16.19
N VAL A 65 -18.09 -4.63 17.23
CA VAL A 65 -18.16 -3.32 17.90
C VAL A 65 -17.30 -3.41 19.14
N HIS A 66 -16.25 -2.61 19.20
CA HIS A 66 -15.39 -2.48 20.38
C HIS A 66 -15.73 -1.18 21.11
N PRO A 67 -15.51 -1.10 22.44
CA PRO A 67 -15.55 0.17 23.16
C PRO A 67 -14.57 1.17 22.52
N PRO A 68 -14.88 2.48 22.51
CA PRO A 68 -14.02 3.48 21.89
C PRO A 68 -12.58 3.41 22.37
N GLY A 69 -11.62 3.45 21.44
CA GLY A 69 -10.19 3.41 21.71
C GLY A 69 -9.57 2.00 21.79
N VAL A 70 -10.36 0.93 21.64
CA VAL A 70 -9.88 -0.47 21.68
C VAL A 70 -9.92 -1.12 20.29
N GLU A 71 -10.63 -0.50 19.35
CA GLU A 71 -10.69 -0.84 17.92
C GLU A 71 -9.42 -0.52 17.14
N VAL A 72 -8.51 0.29 17.69
CA VAL A 72 -7.26 0.62 17.00
C VAL A 72 -6.26 -0.53 17.07
N SER A 73 -5.33 -0.57 16.12
CA SER A 73 -4.23 -1.52 16.20
C SER A 73 -3.31 -1.18 17.39
N ALA A 74 -2.62 -2.19 17.91
CA ALA A 74 -1.73 -2.01 19.07
C ALA A 74 -0.62 -0.98 18.77
N LEU A 75 -0.06 -0.99 17.56
CA LEU A 75 0.91 0.02 17.14
C LEU A 75 0.28 1.40 16.99
N ALA A 76 -0.91 1.53 16.38
CA ALA A 76 -1.58 2.82 16.25
C ALA A 76 -1.89 3.44 17.63
N HIS A 77 -2.27 2.62 18.61
CA HIS A 77 -2.45 3.05 19.99
C HIS A 77 -1.15 3.62 20.59
N LEU A 78 -0.02 2.92 20.41
CA LEU A 78 1.29 3.36 20.92
C LEU A 78 1.80 4.64 20.25
N LEU A 79 1.51 4.81 18.95
CA LEU A 79 1.89 6.01 18.20
C LEU A 79 1.09 7.24 18.60
N ASN A 80 -0.13 7.07 19.12
CA ASN A 80 -0.98 8.14 19.63
C ASN A 80 -1.16 9.30 18.62
N GLY A 81 -1.49 8.95 17.38
CA GLY A 81 -1.73 9.92 16.29
C GLY A 81 -0.48 10.35 15.51
N ARG A 82 0.72 9.90 15.88
CA ARG A 82 1.94 10.10 15.07
C ARG A 82 2.03 9.09 13.93
N ALA A 83 2.75 9.45 12.86
CA ALA A 83 2.94 8.54 11.75
C ALA A 83 4.06 7.52 12.02
N THR A 84 5.08 7.93 12.76
CA THR A 84 6.25 7.10 13.05
C THR A 84 6.57 7.01 14.54
N ILE A 85 7.29 5.95 14.93
CA ILE A 85 7.66 5.70 16.33
C ILE A 85 8.84 6.59 16.75
N GLU A 86 8.77 7.13 17.96
CA GLU A 86 9.87 7.91 18.54
C GLU A 86 11.01 7.00 19.02
N PRO A 87 12.26 7.50 19.04
CA PRO A 87 13.42 6.74 19.53
C PRO A 87 13.25 6.17 20.94
N GLU A 88 12.51 6.86 21.82
CA GLU A 88 12.27 6.42 23.20
C GLU A 88 11.19 5.34 23.30
N GLN A 89 10.34 5.19 22.27
CA GLN A 89 9.22 4.24 22.25
C GLN A 89 9.53 2.95 21.48
N GLY A 90 10.50 2.99 20.55
CA GLY A 90 10.93 1.80 19.81
C GLY A 90 11.81 2.13 18.61
N LEU A 91 12.00 1.12 17.75
CA LEU A 91 12.87 1.21 16.59
C LEU A 91 12.07 1.52 15.32
N PHE A 92 12.44 2.60 14.64
CA PHE A 92 11.96 2.89 13.29
C PHE A 92 12.96 2.37 12.25
N LEU A 93 12.50 1.49 11.35
CA LEU A 93 13.31 0.99 10.23
C LEU A 93 13.22 1.95 9.05
N GLY A 94 14.10 2.95 9.03
CA GLY A 94 14.07 4.06 8.06
C GLY A 94 14.72 3.81 6.70
N GLU A 95 15.12 2.59 6.36
CA GLU A 95 15.72 2.27 5.06
C GLU A 95 14.80 1.38 4.19
N SER A 96 14.46 1.85 2.99
CA SER A 96 13.70 1.08 2.00
C SER A 96 14.61 0.29 1.07
N TRP A 97 14.44 -1.03 1.05
CA TRP A 97 15.16 -1.96 0.15
C TRP A 97 14.47 -2.19 -1.20
N ARG A 98 13.37 -1.46 -1.45
CA ARG A 98 12.49 -1.64 -2.61
C ARG A 98 12.42 -0.38 -3.48
N LEU A 99 12.11 0.75 -2.86
CA LEU A 99 11.66 1.95 -3.58
C LEU A 99 12.84 2.67 -4.24
N HIS A 100 12.73 2.97 -5.53
CA HIS A 100 13.56 3.98 -6.18
C HIS A 100 13.40 5.34 -5.46
N PRO A 101 14.45 6.17 -5.35
CA PRO A 101 14.38 7.48 -4.69
C PRO A 101 13.16 8.33 -5.05
N ASP A 102 12.82 8.44 -6.33
CA ASP A 102 11.66 9.26 -6.77
C ASP A 102 10.30 8.79 -6.24
N ILE A 103 10.15 7.50 -5.91
CA ILE A 103 8.94 6.99 -5.24
C ILE A 103 9.10 7.12 -3.73
N CYS A 104 10.29 6.78 -3.21
CA CYS A 104 10.59 6.82 -1.79
C CYS A 104 10.38 8.22 -1.20
N ASN A 105 10.71 9.28 -1.95
CA ASN A 105 10.54 10.65 -1.50
C ASN A 105 9.06 10.97 -1.23
N PHE A 106 8.16 10.62 -2.16
CA PHE A 106 6.71 10.78 -1.96
C PHE A 106 6.23 9.96 -0.76
N THR A 107 6.58 8.66 -0.72
CA THR A 107 6.16 7.77 0.36
C THR A 107 6.65 8.27 1.71
N SER A 108 7.90 8.70 1.79
CA SER A 108 8.52 9.21 3.01
C SER A 108 7.87 10.50 3.49
N GLU A 109 7.67 11.46 2.59
CA GLU A 109 7.09 12.76 2.93
C GLU A 109 5.65 12.60 3.43
N VAL A 110 4.84 11.82 2.71
CA VAL A 110 3.40 11.75 2.95
C VAL A 110 3.04 10.80 4.10
N PHE A 111 3.76 9.69 4.26
CA PHE A 111 3.37 8.64 5.21
C PHE A 111 4.34 8.41 6.37
N TYR A 112 5.59 8.91 6.28
CA TYR A 112 6.62 8.58 7.27
C TYR A 112 7.41 9.81 7.76
N GLU A 113 6.80 11.00 7.77
CA GLU A 113 7.37 12.23 8.35
C GLU A 113 8.77 12.58 7.79
N GLY A 114 9.06 12.20 6.54
CA GLY A 114 10.36 12.43 5.93
C GLY A 114 11.49 11.51 6.43
N ARG A 115 11.18 10.48 7.23
CA ARG A 115 12.17 9.61 7.89
C ARG A 115 12.56 8.37 7.09
N LEU A 116 11.87 8.06 5.99
CA LEU A 116 12.16 6.89 5.14
C LEU A 116 13.11 7.26 4.00
N THR A 117 14.24 6.55 3.93
CA THR A 117 15.28 6.78 2.93
C THR A 117 15.49 5.55 2.04
N PRO A 118 15.74 5.72 0.73
CA PRO A 118 16.02 4.60 -0.16
C PRO A 118 17.46 4.09 0.02
N ARG A 119 17.66 2.78 -0.10
CA ARG A 119 19.00 2.22 -0.24
C ARG A 119 19.69 2.71 -1.52
N PRO A 120 21.00 3.02 -1.52
CA PRO A 120 21.69 3.59 -2.70
C PRO A 120 21.55 2.77 -3.98
N GLU A 121 21.54 1.43 -3.87
CA GLU A 121 21.38 0.52 -5.00
C GLU A 121 20.02 0.68 -5.71
N ASN A 122 18.99 1.18 -5.02
CA ASN A 122 17.67 1.38 -5.63
C ASN A 122 17.66 2.50 -6.67
N ALA A 123 18.65 3.41 -6.66
CA ALA A 123 18.82 4.46 -7.67
C ALA A 123 19.24 3.90 -9.05
N GLN A 124 19.66 2.63 -9.12
CA GLN A 124 19.94 1.95 -10.39
C GLN A 124 18.66 1.50 -11.11
N GLN A 125 17.53 1.51 -10.42
CA GLN A 125 16.27 1.04 -10.99
C GLN A 125 15.78 2.02 -12.04
N ARG A 126 15.45 1.53 -13.24
CA ARG A 126 14.97 2.40 -14.33
C ARG A 126 14.07 1.64 -15.28
N LEU A 127 12.98 2.26 -15.69
CA LEU A 127 12.14 1.76 -16.78
C LEU A 127 12.55 2.48 -18.08
N ASN A 128 12.85 1.73 -19.14
CA ASN A 128 13.09 2.30 -20.47
C ASN A 128 11.89 1.94 -21.35
N ALA A 129 10.88 2.82 -21.39
CA ALA A 129 9.59 2.48 -21.94
C ALA A 129 8.73 3.68 -22.38
N GLY A 130 9.20 4.40 -23.40
CA GLY A 130 8.49 5.52 -24.06
C GLY A 130 7.65 6.39 -23.11
N PRO A 131 6.31 6.37 -23.16
CA PRO A 131 5.45 7.22 -22.32
C PRO A 131 5.67 7.06 -20.82
N LEU A 132 6.16 5.90 -20.36
CA LEU A 132 6.46 5.62 -18.95
C LEU A 132 7.96 5.66 -18.61
N ASP A 133 8.82 6.05 -19.56
CA ASP A 133 10.27 6.08 -19.40
C ASP A 133 10.73 6.81 -18.12
N GLY A 134 11.78 6.29 -17.48
CA GLY A 134 12.38 6.80 -16.27
C GLY A 134 11.87 6.11 -15.00
N THR A 135 11.65 6.92 -13.98
CA THR A 135 11.41 6.51 -12.59
C THR A 135 10.33 7.40 -11.97
N GLY A 136 9.79 7.00 -10.81
CA GLY A 136 8.89 7.83 -10.01
C GLY A 136 7.42 7.68 -10.37
N LEU A 137 6.66 8.76 -10.14
CA LEU A 137 5.20 8.76 -10.21
C LEU A 137 4.70 9.18 -11.59
N ARG A 138 3.63 8.55 -12.05
CA ARG A 138 2.91 8.86 -13.29
C ARG A 138 1.44 9.05 -13.00
N PHE A 139 0.81 9.93 -13.78
CA PHE A 139 -0.62 10.11 -13.81
C PHE A 139 -1.12 9.97 -15.24
N VAL A 140 -2.11 9.10 -15.43
CA VAL A 140 -2.82 8.88 -16.69
C VAL A 140 -4.27 9.35 -16.48
N PRO A 141 -4.61 10.57 -16.94
CA PRO A 141 -5.95 11.13 -16.78
C PRO A 141 -6.92 10.43 -17.74
N ILE A 142 -8.01 9.85 -17.22
CA ILE A 142 -9.06 9.22 -18.03
C ILE A 142 -10.41 9.86 -17.72
N GLU A 143 -10.96 10.58 -18.68
CA GLU A 143 -12.30 11.14 -18.59
C GLU A 143 -13.35 10.03 -18.68
N HIS A 144 -14.23 9.97 -17.69
CA HIS A 144 -15.42 9.13 -17.68
C HIS A 144 -16.48 9.72 -16.74
N SER A 145 -17.71 9.23 -16.77
CA SER A 145 -18.79 9.77 -15.93
C SER A 145 -19.64 8.66 -15.36
N TYR A 146 -20.10 8.84 -14.12
CA TYR A 146 -21.01 7.94 -13.41
C TYR A 146 -20.46 6.54 -13.06
N ASN A 147 -19.17 6.28 -13.33
CA ASN A 147 -18.47 5.08 -12.87
C ASN A 147 -18.28 5.13 -11.35
N LYS A 148 -18.59 4.00 -10.70
CA LYS A 148 -18.59 3.85 -9.23
C LYS A 148 -17.54 2.84 -8.77
N SER A 149 -17.78 1.55 -9.04
CA SER A 149 -16.97 0.41 -8.60
C SER A 149 -16.20 -0.28 -9.73
N ASP A 150 -16.42 0.15 -10.96
CA ASP A 150 -15.73 -0.27 -12.18
C ASP A 150 -15.73 0.89 -13.17
N ALA A 151 -14.68 0.98 -13.97
CA ALA A 151 -14.47 1.96 -15.02
C ALA A 151 -13.84 1.26 -16.24
N PRO A 152 -14.65 0.83 -17.22
CA PRO A 152 -14.17 0.21 -18.45
C PRO A 152 -13.15 1.07 -19.21
N GLU A 153 -13.27 2.40 -19.13
CA GLU A 153 -12.37 3.36 -19.75
C GLU A 153 -10.97 3.30 -19.14
N GLU A 154 -10.86 3.27 -17.80
CA GLU A 154 -9.57 3.09 -17.12
C GLU A 154 -8.97 1.72 -17.45
N VAL A 155 -9.79 0.66 -17.51
CA VAL A 155 -9.34 -0.68 -17.91
C VAL A 155 -8.77 -0.69 -19.31
N GLU A 156 -9.47 -0.09 -20.27
CA GLU A 156 -9.01 -0.01 -21.66
C GLU A 156 -7.69 0.76 -21.77
N ALA A 157 -7.54 1.87 -21.05
CA ALA A 157 -6.30 2.63 -21.02
C ALA A 157 -5.13 1.82 -20.44
N ILE A 158 -5.36 1.12 -19.32
CA ILE A 158 -4.37 0.24 -18.70
C ILE A 158 -3.95 -0.88 -19.66
N VAL A 159 -4.93 -1.55 -20.30
CA VAL A 159 -4.68 -2.62 -21.26
C VAL A 159 -3.81 -2.11 -22.41
N ARG A 160 -4.18 -0.99 -23.03
CA ARG A 160 -3.42 -0.39 -24.14
C ARG A 160 -1.99 -0.04 -23.75
N LEU A 161 -1.80 0.57 -22.58
CA LEU A 161 -0.46 0.90 -22.09
C LEU A 161 0.36 -0.37 -21.86
N ILE A 162 -0.21 -1.40 -21.24
CA ILE A 162 0.49 -2.66 -21.00
C ILE A 162 0.84 -3.37 -22.31
N GLU A 163 -0.10 -3.47 -23.25
CA GLU A 163 0.15 -4.07 -24.57
C GLU A 163 1.24 -3.32 -25.32
N TRP A 164 1.22 -1.99 -25.28
CA TRP A 164 2.27 -1.17 -25.87
C TRP A 164 3.62 -1.42 -25.19
N LEU A 165 3.68 -1.43 -23.86
CA LEU A 165 4.91 -1.67 -23.09
C LEU A 165 5.55 -3.01 -23.45
N LEU A 166 4.74 -4.07 -23.53
CA LEU A 166 5.21 -5.41 -23.84
C LEU A 166 5.57 -5.57 -25.34
N GLY A 167 4.92 -4.81 -26.22
CA GLY A 167 5.15 -4.84 -27.67
C GLY A 167 6.28 -3.91 -28.17
N SER A 168 6.65 -2.87 -27.41
CA SER A 168 7.61 -1.84 -27.83
C SER A 168 9.07 -2.21 -27.58
N GLY A 169 9.35 -3.40 -27.03
CA GLY A 169 10.69 -3.77 -26.57
C GLY A 169 11.14 -3.01 -25.32
N ALA A 170 10.20 -2.62 -24.45
CA ALA A 170 10.52 -1.96 -23.19
C ALA A 170 11.47 -2.82 -22.34
N THR A 171 12.35 -2.17 -21.59
CA THR A 171 13.27 -2.86 -20.66
C THR A 171 13.20 -2.26 -19.27
N TRP A 172 13.54 -3.06 -18.27
CA TRP A 172 13.68 -2.62 -16.90
C TRP A 172 15.07 -2.97 -16.37
N THR A 173 15.74 -1.97 -15.80
CA THR A 173 16.98 -2.13 -15.04
C THR A 173 16.63 -2.29 -13.57
N ASN A 174 17.09 -3.37 -12.94
CA ASN A 174 16.85 -3.61 -11.52
C ASN A 174 17.91 -2.95 -10.62
N LYS A 175 17.74 -3.03 -9.29
CA LYS A 175 18.68 -2.44 -8.33
C LYS A 175 20.11 -3.00 -8.36
N LYS A 176 20.34 -4.13 -9.05
CA LYS A 176 21.68 -4.69 -9.30
C LYS A 176 22.29 -4.18 -10.61
N GLY A 177 21.63 -3.25 -11.31
CA GLY A 177 22.06 -2.74 -12.61
C GLY A 177 21.80 -3.70 -13.78
N VAL A 178 21.09 -4.81 -13.56
CA VAL A 178 20.80 -5.78 -14.62
C VAL A 178 19.57 -5.33 -15.40
N THR A 179 19.73 -5.17 -16.71
CA THR A 179 18.66 -4.78 -17.63
C THR A 179 18.10 -6.01 -18.33
N ALA A 180 16.77 -6.14 -18.35
CA ALA A 180 16.07 -7.23 -19.03
C ALA A 180 14.81 -6.72 -19.73
N PRO A 181 14.30 -7.46 -20.75
CA PRO A 181 13.00 -7.18 -21.35
C PRO A 181 11.88 -7.14 -20.31
N LEU A 182 10.97 -6.18 -20.47
CA LEU A 182 9.81 -6.07 -19.62
C LEU A 182 8.78 -7.16 -19.98
N GLU A 183 8.59 -8.10 -19.07
CA GLU A 183 7.50 -9.09 -19.11
C GLU A 183 6.30 -8.71 -18.22
N LEU A 184 5.13 -9.32 -18.47
CA LEU A 184 3.90 -9.11 -17.69
C LEU A 184 4.07 -9.36 -16.18
N LYS A 185 4.95 -10.29 -15.77
CA LYS A 185 5.23 -10.58 -14.34
C LYS A 185 5.80 -9.39 -13.57
N HIS A 186 6.40 -8.44 -14.29
CA HIS A 186 6.97 -7.20 -13.75
C HIS A 186 5.93 -6.09 -13.53
N ILE A 187 4.66 -6.36 -13.83
CA ILE A 187 3.56 -5.42 -13.72
C ILE A 187 2.58 -5.92 -12.66
N LEU A 188 2.20 -5.03 -11.75
CA LEU A 188 1.14 -5.23 -10.78
C LEU A 188 0.01 -4.24 -11.08
N ILE A 189 -1.24 -4.70 -11.01
CA ILE A 189 -2.41 -3.84 -11.23
C ILE A 189 -3.29 -3.90 -10.00
N VAL A 190 -3.50 -2.74 -9.39
CA VAL A 190 -4.23 -2.56 -8.14
C VAL A 190 -5.48 -1.74 -8.42
N ALA A 191 -6.60 -2.13 -7.83
CA ALA A 191 -7.83 -1.35 -7.82
C ALA A 191 -8.53 -1.46 -6.47
N PRO A 192 -9.28 -0.44 -6.01
CA PRO A 192 -9.91 -0.47 -4.70
C PRO A 192 -11.15 -1.38 -4.65
N TYR A 193 -11.78 -1.65 -5.80
CA TYR A 193 -13.04 -2.41 -5.88
C TYR A 193 -12.88 -3.76 -6.59
N ASN A 194 -13.54 -4.79 -6.06
CA ASN A 194 -13.53 -6.13 -6.65
C ASN A 194 -14.14 -6.18 -8.06
N ALA A 195 -15.11 -5.31 -8.38
CA ALA A 195 -15.70 -5.22 -9.71
C ALA A 195 -14.66 -4.78 -10.76
N GLN A 196 -13.90 -3.72 -10.48
CA GLN A 196 -12.78 -3.31 -11.32
C GLN A 196 -11.70 -4.40 -11.44
N VAL A 197 -11.36 -5.07 -10.34
CA VAL A 197 -10.41 -6.20 -10.36
C VAL A 197 -10.89 -7.32 -11.29
N ALA A 198 -12.18 -7.66 -11.25
CA ALA A 198 -12.75 -8.69 -12.12
C ALA A 198 -12.69 -8.27 -13.60
N LEU A 199 -13.01 -7.00 -13.91
CA LEU A 199 -12.95 -6.48 -15.27
C LEU A 199 -11.52 -6.46 -15.83
N LEU A 200 -10.55 -5.99 -15.02
CA LEU A 200 -9.12 -6.03 -15.37
C LEU A 200 -8.63 -7.47 -15.58
N ALA A 201 -9.00 -8.40 -14.71
CA ALA A 201 -8.60 -9.80 -14.82
C ALA A 201 -9.22 -10.48 -16.06
N GLN A 202 -10.45 -10.10 -16.44
CA GLN A 202 -11.08 -10.60 -17.67
C GLN A 202 -10.33 -10.11 -18.92
N ARG A 203 -9.89 -8.85 -18.94
CA ARG A 203 -9.14 -8.27 -20.06
C ARG A 203 -7.67 -8.71 -20.10
N LEU A 204 -7.10 -9.04 -18.95
CA LEU A 204 -5.69 -9.44 -18.79
C LEU A 204 -5.59 -10.76 -17.99
N PRO A 205 -5.96 -11.92 -18.57
CA PRO A 205 -6.16 -13.19 -17.84
C PRO A 205 -4.90 -13.79 -17.18
N ASN A 206 -3.71 -13.23 -17.42
CA ASN A 206 -2.45 -13.66 -16.80
C ASN A 206 -1.75 -12.55 -16.00
N ALA A 207 -2.37 -11.37 -15.89
CA ALA A 207 -1.80 -10.26 -15.15
C ALA A 207 -1.99 -10.44 -13.65
N ARG A 208 -1.09 -9.84 -12.86
CA ARG A 208 -1.21 -9.78 -11.41
C ARG A 208 -2.18 -8.67 -11.03
N VAL A 209 -3.47 -9.01 -10.94
CA VAL A 209 -4.56 -8.08 -10.62
C VAL A 209 -5.18 -8.41 -9.25
N GLY A 210 -5.50 -7.38 -8.48
CA GLY A 210 -6.04 -7.54 -7.14
C GLY A 210 -6.36 -6.23 -6.43
N THR A 211 -7.01 -6.35 -5.29
CA THR A 211 -7.17 -5.21 -4.39
C THR A 211 -5.89 -4.92 -3.65
N VAL A 212 -5.81 -3.72 -3.06
CA VAL A 212 -4.74 -3.31 -2.17
C VAL A 212 -4.49 -4.36 -1.08
N ASP A 213 -5.58 -4.93 -0.53
CA ASP A 213 -5.57 -5.94 0.54
C ASP A 213 -4.93 -7.28 0.08
N LYS A 214 -5.06 -7.64 -1.20
CA LYS A 214 -4.50 -8.89 -1.75
C LYS A 214 -2.98 -8.82 -1.99
N PHE A 215 -2.41 -7.62 -2.05
CA PHE A 215 -1.02 -7.40 -2.43
C PHE A 215 -0.08 -7.01 -1.28
N GLN A 216 -0.51 -7.25 -0.04
CA GLN A 216 0.41 -7.17 1.09
C GLN A 216 1.61 -8.11 0.87
N GLY A 217 2.81 -7.59 1.09
CA GLY A 217 4.07 -8.31 0.85
C GLY A 217 4.48 -8.48 -0.62
N GLN A 218 3.61 -8.19 -1.59
CA GLN A 218 3.96 -8.28 -3.01
C GLN A 218 4.64 -6.99 -3.52
N GLN A 219 5.41 -7.11 -4.59
CA GLN A 219 6.05 -5.97 -5.25
C GLN A 219 6.24 -6.24 -6.75
N ALA A 220 6.43 -5.18 -7.52
CA ALA A 220 6.73 -5.24 -8.95
C ALA A 220 7.52 -4.01 -9.42
N PRO A 221 8.31 -4.12 -10.48
CA PRO A 221 8.93 -2.98 -11.16
C PRO A 221 7.96 -1.83 -11.43
N ILE A 222 6.78 -2.16 -11.94
CA ILE A 222 5.73 -1.21 -12.30
C ILE A 222 4.44 -1.56 -11.57
N VAL A 223 3.78 -0.56 -10.98
CA VAL A 223 2.42 -0.70 -10.43
C VAL A 223 1.48 0.24 -11.16
N PHE A 224 0.36 -0.28 -11.64
CA PHE A 224 -0.80 0.52 -12.05
C PHE A 224 -1.80 0.54 -10.89
N TYR A 225 -2.28 1.72 -10.52
CA TYR A 225 -3.34 1.91 -9.55
C TYR A 225 -4.52 2.61 -10.23
N SER A 226 -5.62 1.87 -10.43
CA SER A 226 -6.88 2.38 -10.99
C SER A 226 -7.74 2.93 -9.85
N MET A 227 -8.12 4.21 -9.93
CA MET A 227 -9.01 4.83 -8.94
C MET A 227 -10.48 4.49 -9.16
N THR A 228 -10.85 4.08 -10.37
CA THR A 228 -12.13 3.48 -10.75
C THR A 228 -13.34 4.42 -10.71
N THR A 229 -13.42 5.33 -9.75
CA THR A 229 -14.58 6.19 -9.54
C THR A 229 -14.44 7.50 -10.32
N SER A 230 -15.53 8.00 -10.91
CA SER A 230 -15.48 9.26 -11.69
C SER A 230 -15.33 10.50 -10.82
N THR A 231 -16.09 10.56 -9.73
CA THR A 231 -16.14 11.69 -8.79
C THR A 231 -16.14 11.20 -7.34
N PRO A 232 -15.75 12.02 -6.36
CA PRO A 232 -15.88 11.65 -4.95
C PRO A 232 -17.30 11.23 -4.55
N GLU A 233 -18.32 11.87 -5.13
CA GLU A 233 -19.74 11.64 -4.87
C GLU A 233 -20.23 10.29 -5.41
N ASP A 234 -19.60 9.78 -6.47
CA ASP A 234 -19.93 8.48 -7.06
C ASP A 234 -19.38 7.29 -6.23
N ALA A 235 -18.48 7.54 -5.28
CA ALA A 235 -17.78 6.50 -4.53
C ALA A 235 -18.77 5.70 -3.64
N PRO A 236 -18.98 4.39 -3.90
CA PRO A 236 -20.02 3.62 -3.22
C PRO A 236 -19.74 3.41 -1.72
N ARG A 237 -18.49 3.59 -1.30
CA ARG A 237 -18.04 3.48 0.09
C ARG A 237 -17.66 4.84 0.70
N GLY A 238 -18.03 5.93 0.02
CA GLY A 238 -17.73 7.30 0.43
C GLY A 238 -16.26 7.70 0.28
N MET A 239 -16.01 8.96 0.61
CA MET A 239 -14.72 9.63 0.44
C MET A 239 -13.59 9.01 1.29
N GLU A 240 -13.88 8.59 2.52
CA GLU A 240 -12.89 7.92 3.41
C GLU A 240 -12.30 6.66 2.78
N PHE A 241 -13.11 5.89 2.04
CA PHE A 241 -12.63 4.70 1.36
C PHE A 241 -11.83 5.03 0.09
N LEU A 242 -12.34 5.97 -0.72
CA LEU A 242 -11.72 6.38 -1.98
C LEU A 242 -10.35 7.03 -1.74
N TYR A 243 -10.27 7.94 -0.78
CA TYR A 243 -9.07 8.71 -0.45
C TYR A 243 -8.32 8.16 0.78
N SER A 244 -8.41 6.86 1.02
CA SER A 244 -7.68 6.22 2.11
C SER A 244 -6.17 6.36 1.90
N ALA A 245 -5.51 7.15 2.76
CA ALA A 245 -4.07 7.34 2.77
C ALA A 245 -3.32 6.01 2.87
N ASN A 246 -3.76 5.11 3.75
CA ASN A 246 -3.20 3.77 3.92
C ASN A 246 -3.27 2.95 2.63
N ARG A 247 -4.38 3.06 1.87
CA ARG A 247 -4.53 2.37 0.58
C ARG A 247 -3.59 2.93 -0.48
N LEU A 248 -3.46 4.26 -0.53
CA LEU A 248 -2.51 4.93 -1.42
C LEU A 248 -1.06 4.57 -1.08
N ASN A 249 -0.69 4.58 0.21
CA ASN A 249 0.63 4.16 0.66
C ASN A 249 0.93 2.74 0.20
N VAL A 250 0.00 1.82 0.46
CA VAL A 250 0.18 0.41 0.08
C VAL A 250 0.27 0.25 -1.44
N ALA A 251 -0.59 0.90 -2.22
CA ALA A 251 -0.57 0.81 -3.68
C ALA A 251 0.73 1.37 -4.28
N THR A 252 1.12 2.59 -3.89
CA THR A 252 2.31 3.27 -4.42
C THR A 252 3.62 2.60 -3.97
N SER A 253 3.68 2.07 -2.74
CA SER A 253 4.85 1.39 -2.20
C SER A 253 5.04 -0.06 -2.67
N ARG A 254 4.13 -0.62 -3.47
CA ARG A 254 4.38 -1.91 -4.16
C ARG A 254 5.28 -1.75 -5.38
N ALA A 255 5.43 -0.55 -5.91
CA ALA A 255 6.30 -0.29 -7.04
C ALA A 255 7.76 -0.28 -6.61
N GLN A 256 8.63 -0.77 -7.47
CA GLN A 256 10.07 -0.63 -7.30
C GLN A 256 10.58 0.61 -8.03
N CYS A 257 10.07 0.86 -9.24
CA CYS A 257 10.63 1.85 -10.17
C CYS A 257 9.61 2.90 -10.61
N VAL A 258 8.42 2.47 -11.04
CA VAL A 258 7.37 3.38 -11.55
C VAL A 258 6.00 3.03 -10.95
N THR A 259 5.32 4.05 -10.46
CA THR A 259 3.90 3.96 -10.07
C THR A 259 3.07 4.76 -11.05
N VAL A 260 2.00 4.17 -11.57
CA VAL A 260 1.06 4.79 -12.52
C VAL A 260 -0.31 4.87 -11.88
N LEU A 261 -0.76 6.08 -11.56
CA LEU A 261 -2.12 6.34 -11.12
C LEU A 261 -2.97 6.59 -12.37
N VAL A 262 -4.02 5.79 -12.54
CA VAL A 262 -5.01 5.93 -13.61
C VAL A 262 -6.30 6.37 -12.94
N ALA A 263 -6.76 7.58 -13.24
CA ALA A 263 -7.91 8.15 -12.57
C ALA A 263 -8.58 9.23 -13.41
N ASN A 264 -9.85 9.48 -13.11
CA ASN A 264 -10.53 10.68 -13.58
C ASN A 264 -9.90 11.95 -12.98
N PRO A 265 -9.57 12.98 -13.78
CA PRO A 265 -9.07 14.27 -13.29
C PRO A 265 -9.96 14.93 -12.25
N ALA A 266 -11.28 14.76 -12.34
CA ALA A 266 -12.25 15.31 -11.39
C ALA A 266 -12.05 14.81 -9.95
N LEU A 267 -11.33 13.69 -9.74
CA LEU A 267 -10.95 13.23 -8.41
C LEU A 267 -9.92 14.13 -7.72
N PHE A 268 -9.30 15.08 -8.42
CA PHE A 268 -8.37 16.04 -7.83
C PHE A 268 -9.02 17.42 -7.62
N ASP A 269 -10.20 17.66 -8.19
CA ASP A 269 -10.99 18.89 -8.06
C ASP A 269 -12.02 18.79 -6.92
N VAL A 270 -11.59 18.33 -5.75
CA VAL A 270 -12.48 18.00 -4.63
C VAL A 270 -12.94 19.26 -3.89
N GLN A 271 -14.25 19.51 -3.84
CA GLN A 271 -14.84 20.54 -2.98
C GLN A 271 -14.95 20.05 -1.53
N CYS A 272 -13.86 20.16 -0.78
CA CYS A 272 -13.83 19.80 0.63
C CYS A 272 -14.70 20.75 1.47
N LYS A 273 -15.61 20.18 2.26
CA LYS A 273 -16.52 20.90 3.17
C LYS A 273 -16.10 20.83 4.63
N THR A 274 -15.17 19.94 4.97
CA THR A 274 -14.65 19.76 6.34
C THR A 274 -13.13 19.63 6.33
N PRO A 275 -12.43 19.97 7.45
CA PRO A 275 -10.99 19.75 7.58
C PRO A 275 -10.59 18.30 7.31
N ARG A 276 -11.41 17.34 7.75
CA ARG A 276 -11.18 15.91 7.50
C ARG A 276 -11.13 15.57 6.00
N GLN A 277 -11.99 16.18 5.18
CA GLN A 277 -11.98 15.95 3.74
C GLN A 277 -10.71 16.52 3.08
N ILE A 278 -10.19 17.65 3.61
CA ILE A 278 -8.91 18.22 3.17
C ILE A 278 -7.78 17.24 3.46
N GLU A 279 -7.72 16.68 4.67
CA GLU A 279 -6.72 15.68 5.06
C GLU A 279 -6.73 14.46 4.14
N LEU A 280 -7.92 13.94 3.81
CA LEU A 280 -8.08 12.80 2.91
C LEU A 280 -7.54 13.09 1.50
N ALA A 281 -7.90 14.25 0.93
CA ALA A 281 -7.49 14.62 -0.41
C ALA A 281 -5.98 14.96 -0.50
N ASN A 282 -5.37 15.43 0.59
CA ASN A 282 -4.01 15.97 0.60
C ASN A 282 -2.97 15.01 0.01
N ALA A 283 -3.01 13.73 0.38
CA ALA A 283 -2.05 12.73 -0.12
C ALA A 283 -2.14 12.54 -1.64
N PHE A 284 -3.36 12.67 -2.21
CA PHE A 284 -3.61 12.55 -3.64
C PHE A 284 -3.24 13.82 -4.40
N CYS A 285 -3.54 14.99 -3.84
CA CYS A 285 -3.06 16.27 -4.38
C CYS A 285 -1.53 16.30 -4.41
N ARG A 286 -0.87 15.86 -3.32
CA ARG A 286 0.58 15.77 -3.27
C ARG A 286 1.14 14.77 -4.28
N TYR A 287 0.45 13.66 -4.51
CA TYR A 287 0.81 12.73 -5.59
C TYR A 287 0.78 13.47 -6.92
N LEU A 288 -0.32 14.18 -7.24
CA LEU A 288 -0.50 14.93 -8.49
C LEU A 288 0.58 16.00 -8.71
N GLU A 289 1.01 16.71 -7.66
CA GLU A 289 2.10 17.69 -7.74
C GLU A 289 3.45 17.07 -8.14
N MET A 290 3.67 15.80 -7.82
CA MET A 290 4.94 15.09 -8.03
C MET A 290 4.95 14.22 -9.29
N VAL A 291 3.84 14.09 -10.02
CA VAL A 291 3.76 13.19 -11.18
C VAL A 291 4.33 13.82 -12.45
N ARG A 292 4.76 12.93 -13.35
CA ARG A 292 4.70 13.23 -14.79
C ARG A 292 3.36 12.77 -15.35
N ILE A 293 2.64 13.67 -16.01
CA ILE A 293 1.42 13.34 -16.76
C ILE A 293 1.83 12.62 -18.06
N VAL A 294 1.12 11.54 -18.38
CA VAL A 294 1.39 10.65 -19.52
C VAL A 294 0.22 10.62 -20.47
#